data_AF-A0A7S3AJ34-F1
#
_entry.id   AF-A0A7S3AJ34-F1
#
_cell.length_a   1.000
_cell.length_b   1.000
_cell.length_c   1.000
_cell.angle_alpha   90.00
_cell.angle_beta   90.00
_cell.angle_gamma   90.00
#
_symmetry.space_group_name_H-M   'P 1'
#
loop_
_entity.id
_entity.type
_entity.pdbx_description
1 polymer ?
#
loop_
_entity_poly.entity_id
_entity_poly.type
_entity_poly.pdbx_seq_one_letter_code
_entity_poly.pdbx_strand_id
1 'polypeptide(L)'
;RIELSNGLRARAKALKSTPFCQVCRAPLLTINKTSPCGHTLCPACVEKHLRHFNHCPRCGVVLTGGFPVEFEKDAVHEQILQMRLKTLKSTPATVQSEAARL
;
A
#
# COMPACT_ATOMS: atom_id res chain seq x y z
N ARG A 1 7.75 -27.87 9.14
CA ARG A 1 7.90 -27.05 7.91
C ARG A 1 6.49 -26.62 7.51
N ILE A 2 6.20 -25.31 7.45
CA ILE A 2 4.83 -24.85 7.15
C ILE A 2 4.63 -24.89 5.62
N GLU A 3 3.70 -25.72 5.16
CA GLU A 3 3.27 -25.81 3.77
C GLU A 3 2.21 -24.72 3.51
N LEU A 4 2.57 -23.67 2.76
CA LEU A 4 1.62 -22.62 2.39
C LEU A 4 0.70 -23.12 1.26
N SER A 5 -0.61 -22.87 1.36
CA SER A 5 -1.52 -23.14 0.24
C SER A 5 -1.18 -22.27 -0.98
N ASN A 6 -1.56 -22.71 -2.18
CA ASN A 6 -1.30 -21.97 -3.43
C ASN A 6 -1.90 -20.55 -3.40
N GLY A 7 -3.07 -20.39 -2.78
CA GLY A 7 -3.68 -19.07 -2.56
C GLY A 7 -2.85 -18.17 -1.64
N LEU A 8 -2.30 -18.73 -0.55
CA LEU A 8 -1.46 -17.99 0.39
C LEU A 8 -0.11 -17.58 -0.24
N ARG A 9 0.47 -18.43 -1.11
CA ARG A 9 1.66 -18.10 -1.92
C ARG A 9 1.38 -16.98 -2.93
N ALA A 10 0.25 -17.04 -3.64
CA ALA A 10 -0.15 -15.99 -4.59
C ALA A 10 -0.34 -14.64 -3.89
N ARG A 11 -0.97 -14.63 -2.70
CA ARG A 11 -1.12 -13.43 -1.87
C ARG A 11 0.20 -12.87 -1.36
N ALA A 12 1.08 -13.73 -0.85
CA ALA A 12 2.41 -13.33 -0.42
C ALA A 12 3.22 -12.73 -1.58
N LYS A 13 3.10 -13.28 -2.79
CA LYS A 13 3.73 -12.74 -4.01
C LYS A 13 3.15 -11.35 -4.36
N ALA A 14 1.83 -11.19 -4.31
CA ALA A 14 1.19 -9.91 -4.55
C ALA A 14 1.66 -8.84 -3.55
N LEU A 15 1.66 -9.15 -2.25
CA LEU A 15 2.15 -8.28 -1.17
C LEU A 15 3.62 -7.88 -1.34
N LYS A 16 4.50 -8.83 -1.72
CA LYS A 16 5.92 -8.54 -1.99
C LYS A 16 6.11 -7.51 -3.11
N SER A 17 5.19 -7.46 -4.07
CA SER A 17 5.27 -6.53 -5.19
C SER A 17 4.65 -5.16 -4.90
N THR A 18 3.84 -5.04 -3.84
CA THR A 18 3.14 -3.81 -3.46
C THR A 18 4.13 -2.78 -2.90
N PRO A 19 4.08 -1.52 -3.35
CA PRO A 19 4.92 -0.48 -2.78
C PRO A 19 4.51 -0.20 -1.33
N PHE A 20 5.48 0.21 -0.51
CA PHE A 20 5.27 0.47 0.92
C PHE A 20 5.40 1.96 1.22
N CYS A 21 4.62 2.43 2.19
CA CYS A 21 4.73 3.78 2.69
C CYS A 21 6.14 4.03 3.24
N GLN A 22 6.78 5.11 2.80
CA GLN A 22 8.15 5.43 3.22
C GLN A 22 8.26 5.92 4.67
N VAL A 23 7.13 6.17 5.34
CA VAL A 23 7.04 6.57 6.75
C VAL A 23 6.64 5.40 7.63
N CYS A 24 5.44 4.85 7.46
CA CYS A 24 4.94 3.78 8.34
C CYS A 24 5.25 2.36 7.87
N ARG A 25 5.87 2.18 6.69
CA ARG A 25 6.18 0.87 6.09
C ARG A 25 4.97 -0.05 5.86
N ALA A 26 3.73 0.46 5.97
CA ALA A 26 2.54 -0.28 5.60
C ALA A 26 2.43 -0.42 4.07
N PRO A 27 1.88 -1.53 3.54
CA PRO A 27 1.60 -1.68 2.12
C PRO A 27 0.65 -0.58 1.64
N LEU A 28 0.95 0.02 0.50
CA LEU A 28 0.10 1.05 -0.11
C LEU A 28 -0.97 0.37 -0.98
N LEU A 29 -2.22 0.58 -0.60
CA LEU A 29 -3.40 0.12 -1.34
C LEU A 29 -3.90 1.14 -2.36
N THR A 30 -3.35 2.35 -2.33
CA THR A 30 -3.48 3.41 -3.34
C THR A 30 -2.12 4.08 -3.52
N ILE A 31 -1.78 4.46 -4.74
CA ILE A 31 -0.53 5.18 -5.01
C ILE A 31 -0.81 6.67 -4.95
N ASN A 32 -0.38 7.30 -3.86
CA ASN A 32 -0.47 8.74 -3.69
C ASN A 32 0.95 9.31 -3.71
N LYS A 33 1.23 10.15 -4.70
CA LYS A 33 2.51 10.85 -4.83
C LYS A 33 2.34 12.27 -4.30
N THR A 34 3.24 12.69 -3.41
CA THR A 34 3.25 14.07 -2.93
C THR A 34 3.88 14.98 -3.98
N SER A 35 3.19 16.03 -4.42
CA SER A 35 3.75 17.06 -5.32
C SER A 35 4.47 18.16 -4.52
N PRO A 36 5.61 18.68 -4.97
CA PRO A 36 6.33 18.36 -6.21
C PRO A 36 7.36 17.21 -6.08
N CYS A 37 7.59 16.69 -4.88
CA CYS A 37 8.74 15.80 -4.63
C CYS A 37 8.57 14.33 -5.08
N GLY A 38 7.37 13.89 -5.45
CA GLY A 38 7.09 12.55 -5.99
C GLY A 38 7.13 11.40 -4.98
N HIS A 39 7.35 11.66 -3.69
CA HIS A 39 7.40 10.60 -2.67
C HIS A 39 6.05 9.90 -2.49
N THR A 40 6.09 8.56 -2.33
CA THR A 40 4.90 7.74 -2.18
C THR A 40 4.62 7.45 -0.69
N LEU A 41 3.51 7.97 -0.19
CA LEU A 41 3.12 7.91 1.21
C LEU A 41 1.66 7.48 1.35
N CYS A 42 1.28 6.89 2.49
CA CYS A 42 -0.12 6.57 2.72
C CYS A 42 -0.91 7.83 3.12
N PRO A 43 -2.21 7.94 2.78
CA PRO A 43 -3.02 9.12 3.08
C PRO A 43 -3.00 9.49 4.57
N ALA A 44 -3.08 8.50 5.46
CA ALA A 44 -3.06 8.71 6.91
C ALA A 44 -1.75 9.36 7.41
N CYS A 45 -0.59 8.98 6.84
CA CYS A 45 0.69 9.59 7.21
C CYS A 45 0.76 11.05 6.73
N VAL A 46 0.30 11.31 5.52
CA VAL A 46 0.29 12.67 4.96
C VAL A 46 -0.67 13.56 5.73
N GLU A 47 -1.91 13.13 5.93
CA GLU A 47 -2.92 13.87 6.69
C GLU A 47 -2.46 14.16 8.12
N LYS A 48 -1.89 13.17 8.83
CA LYS A 48 -1.39 13.38 10.19
C LYS A 48 -0.27 14.42 10.23
N HIS A 49 0.67 14.37 9.28
CA HIS A 49 1.80 15.30 9.23
C HIS A 49 1.34 16.72 8.87
N LEU A 50 0.42 16.83 7.90
CA LEU A 50 -0.02 18.13 7.37
C LEU A 50 -0.98 18.90 8.28
N ARG A 51 -1.43 18.29 9.38
CA ARG A 51 -2.12 19.00 10.47
C ARG A 51 -1.21 19.97 11.22
N HIS A 52 0.11 19.78 11.17
CA HIS A 52 1.08 20.56 11.93
C HIS A 52 2.19 21.18 11.06
N PHE A 53 2.44 20.61 9.88
CA PHE A 53 3.55 20.99 9.00
C PHE A 53 3.05 21.15 7.57
N ASN A 54 3.78 21.88 6.72
CA ASN A 54 3.45 22.07 5.31
C ASN A 54 4.49 21.46 4.35
N HIS A 55 5.30 20.52 4.83
CA HIS A 55 6.38 19.90 4.07
C HIS A 55 6.24 18.38 4.01
N CYS A 56 6.89 17.75 3.04
CA CYS A 56 6.93 16.31 2.88
C CYS A 56 7.59 15.66 4.12
N PRO A 57 6.94 14.70 4.79
CA PRO A 57 7.53 14.02 5.95
C PRO A 57 8.75 13.17 5.59
N ARG A 58 9.02 12.95 4.29
CA ARG A 58 10.18 12.20 3.81
C ARG A 58 11.39 13.09 3.53
N CYS A 59 11.20 14.23 2.88
CA CYS A 59 12.32 15.03 2.35
C CYS A 59 12.29 16.51 2.74
N GLY A 60 11.26 16.98 3.46
CA GLY A 60 11.18 18.38 3.91
C GLY A 60 10.82 19.40 2.82
N VAL A 61 10.60 18.98 1.58
CA VAL A 61 10.12 19.87 0.51
C VAL A 61 8.71 20.36 0.85
N VAL A 62 8.47 21.68 0.77
CA VAL A 62 7.15 22.28 0.96
C VAL A 62 6.18 21.69 -0.07
N LEU A 63 5.04 21.18 0.40
CA LEU A 63 4.01 20.64 -0.47
C LEU A 63 3.08 21.78 -0.92
N THR A 64 2.93 21.94 -2.23
CA THR A 64 1.96 22.85 -2.82
C THR A 64 0.56 22.26 -2.70
N GLY A 65 -0.43 23.04 -2.24
CA GLY A 65 -1.85 22.63 -2.21
C GLY A 65 -2.51 22.54 -0.83
N GLY A 66 -1.78 22.68 0.27
CA GLY A 66 -2.37 22.72 1.63
C GLY A 66 -3.18 21.46 1.99
N PHE A 67 -3.95 21.53 3.07
CA PHE A 67 -4.89 20.46 3.45
C PHE A 67 -6.33 20.84 3.06
N PRO A 68 -7.09 19.94 2.42
CA PRO A 68 -6.72 18.58 2.01
C PRO A 68 -5.77 18.58 0.80
N VAL A 69 -4.71 17.76 0.83
CA VAL A 69 -3.83 17.59 -0.34
C VAL A 69 -4.59 16.82 -1.40
N GLU A 70 -4.79 17.46 -2.55
CA GLU A 70 -5.20 16.75 -3.76
C GLU A 70 -4.02 15.89 -4.23
N PHE A 71 -4.06 14.60 -3.89
CA PHE A 71 -3.10 13.65 -4.43
C PHE A 71 -3.37 13.49 -5.93
N GLU A 72 -2.36 13.74 -6.75
CA GLU A 72 -2.42 13.43 -8.17
C GLU A 72 -2.58 11.91 -8.33
N LYS A 73 -3.73 11.49 -8.86
CA LYS A 73 -4.06 10.08 -9.06
C LYS A 73 -3.27 9.56 -10.25
N ASP A 74 -2.27 8.72 -9.98
CA ASP A 74 -1.53 8.02 -11.04
C ASP A 74 -2.36 6.83 -11.54
N ALA A 75 -3.12 7.04 -12.61
CA ALA A 75 -4.06 6.07 -13.16
C ALA A 75 -3.41 4.72 -13.53
N VAL A 76 -2.16 4.75 -14.01
CA VAL A 76 -1.40 3.54 -14.38
C VAL A 76 -1.06 2.73 -13.12
N HIS A 77 -0.53 3.40 -12.10
CA HIS A 77 -0.21 2.77 -10.83
C HIS A 77 -1.44 2.24 -10.12
N GLU A 78 -2.55 2.96 -10.18
CA GLU A 78 -3.85 2.53 -9.65
C GLU A 78 -4.33 1.24 -10.35
N GLN A 79 -4.22 1.17 -11.68
CA GLN A 79 -4.62 -0.01 -12.44
C GLN A 79 -3.77 -1.25 -12.11
N ILE A 80 -2.44 -1.08 -11.98
CA ILE A 80 -1.52 -2.14 -11.55
C ILE A 80 -1.88 -2.65 -10.15
N LEU A 81 -2.24 -1.74 -9.25
CA LEU A 81 -2.60 -2.06 -7.88
C LEU A 81 -3.95 -2.78 -7.79
N GLN A 82 -4.93 -2.36 -8.59
CA GLN A 82 -6.22 -3.05 -8.69
C GLN A 82 -6.06 -4.47 -9.27
N MET A 83 -5.19 -4.67 -10.26
CA MET A 83 -4.86 -6.02 -10.73
C MET A 83 -4.31 -6.89 -9.60
N ARG A 84 -3.41 -6.35 -8.77
CA ARG A 84 -2.83 -7.07 -7.61
C ARG A 84 -3.86 -7.36 -6.52
N LEU A 85 -4.73 -6.39 -6.22
CA LEU A 85 -5.80 -6.53 -5.22
C LEU A 85 -6.86 -7.56 -5.66
N LYS A 86 -7.17 -7.66 -6.95
CA LYS A 86 -8.06 -8.71 -7.48
C LYS A 86 -7.50 -10.10 -7.18
N THR A 87 -6.19 -10.31 -7.32
CA THR A 87 -5.51 -11.57 -6.93
C THR A 87 -5.64 -11.87 -5.42
N LEU A 88 -5.67 -10.83 -4.57
CA LEU A 88 -5.89 -10.99 -3.13
C LEU A 88 -7.31 -11.42 -2.78
N LYS A 89 -8.32 -10.89 -3.51
CA LYS A 89 -9.75 -11.14 -3.26
C LYS A 89 -10.27 -12.44 -3.89
N SER A 90 -9.72 -12.89 -5.01
CA SER A 90 -10.23 -14.05 -5.76
C SER A 90 -9.79 -15.41 -5.24
N THR A 91 -8.86 -15.47 -4.28
CA THR A 91 -8.39 -16.73 -3.69
C THR A 91 -9.08 -16.98 -2.35
N PRO A 92 -9.90 -18.03 -2.16
CA PRO A 92 -10.36 -18.39 -0.82
C PRO A 92 -9.13 -18.69 0.06
N ALA A 93 -9.09 -18.12 1.27
CA ALA A 93 -8.06 -18.43 2.26
C ALA A 93 -8.34 -19.81 2.88
N THR A 94 -8.33 -20.89 2.09
CA THR A 94 -8.48 -22.21 2.69
C THR A 94 -7.16 -22.58 3.36
N VAL A 95 -7.11 -22.40 4.68
CA VAL A 95 -6.08 -22.98 5.54
C VAL A 95 -6.44 -24.45 5.68
N GLN A 96 -5.74 -25.34 4.97
CA GLN A 96 -5.81 -26.77 5.28
C GLN A 96 -5.03 -26.97 6.59
N SER A 97 -5.75 -26.98 7.71
CA SER A 97 -5.18 -27.46 8.97
C SER A 97 -5.17 -28.98 8.95
N GLU A 98 -3.99 -29.60 8.97
CA GLU A 98 -3.83 -31.04 9.20
C GLU A 98 -4.04 -31.34 10.70
N ALA A 99 -5.22 -31.05 11.24
CA ALA A 99 -5.53 -31.24 12.66
C ALA A 99 -6.73 -32.18 12.88
N ALA A 100 -6.91 -33.20 12.04
CA ALA A 100 -7.95 -34.22 12.22
C ALA A 100 -7.51 -35.61 11.74
N ARG A 101 -6.29 -36.03 12.07
CA ARG A 101 -5.86 -37.43 11.97
C ARG A 101 -5.12 -37.85 13.24
N LEU A 102 -5.85 -37.89 14.35
CA LEU A 102 -5.61 -38.76 15.51
C LEU A 102 -6.95 -39.00 16.19
#